data_AF-A0A920PCK5-F1
#
_entry.id   AF-A0A920PCK5-F1
#
_cell.length_a   1.000
_cell.length_b   1.000
_cell.length_c   1.000
_cell.angle_alpha   90.00
_cell.angle_beta   90.00
_cell.angle_gamma   90.00
#
_symmetry.space_group_name_H-M   'P 1'
#
loop_
_entity.id
_entity.type
_entity.pdbx_description
1 polymer ?
#
loop_
_entity_poly.entity_id
_entity_poly.type
_entity_poly.pdbx_seq_one_letter_code
_entity_poly.pdbx_strand_id
1 'polypeptide(L)'
;MGVDMGNWRLAISGMVKNPIAMSYEDLFGMKMVSQVSRLKCVECWSAKAKWEGFHFSELVEKLQPDATAKFVYIQSADSYYESFTLEELLRPRVLFVLRMDGQPLSRDHGYPLRLIAPFKYGYKNIKYITSIKFLDTRKRNYWSNSGPYSVDGTIQPGIDHPLDFDKKPLPINGGEVFHFFDKRPLA
;
A
#
# COMPACT_ATOMS: atom_id res chain seq x y z
N MET A 1 11.02 11.48 11.64
CA MET A 1 9.66 11.06 11.26
C MET A 1 9.39 9.69 11.84
N GLY A 2 8.18 9.45 12.33
CA GLY A 2 7.78 8.20 12.97
C GLY A 2 6.47 8.40 13.72
N VAL A 3 5.81 7.29 14.08
CA VAL A 3 4.55 7.30 14.81
C VAL A 3 4.79 6.93 16.26
N ASP A 4 4.10 7.61 17.19
CA ASP A 4 4.13 7.26 18.61
C ASP A 4 3.30 5.99 18.84
N MET A 5 3.98 4.87 19.07
CA MET A 5 3.33 3.58 19.25
C MET A 5 2.54 3.45 20.55
N GLY A 6 2.83 4.27 21.57
CA GLY A 6 2.05 4.25 22.81
C GLY A 6 0.59 4.65 22.58
N ASN A 7 0.36 5.48 21.56
CA ASN A 7 -0.95 6.04 21.23
C ASN A 7 -1.42 5.68 19.81
N TRP A 8 -0.61 4.94 19.04
CA TRP A 8 -0.95 4.63 17.66
C TRP A 8 -2.19 3.74 17.60
N ARG A 9 -3.15 4.16 16.77
CA ARG A 9 -4.32 3.38 16.41
C ARG A 9 -4.61 3.58 14.92
N LEU A 10 -5.03 2.52 14.25
CA LEU A 10 -5.63 2.60 12.94
C LEU A 10 -7.11 2.93 13.09
N ALA A 11 -7.50 4.16 12.79
CA ALA A 11 -8.90 4.57 12.77
C ALA A 11 -9.54 4.20 11.42
N ILE A 12 -10.65 3.47 11.44
CA ILE A 12 -11.38 3.10 10.24
C ILE A 12 -12.84 3.53 10.34
N SER A 13 -13.28 4.37 9.40
CA SER A 13 -14.56 5.08 9.50
C SER A 13 -15.17 5.40 8.13
N GLY A 14 -16.20 6.27 8.12
CA GLY A 14 -16.89 6.69 6.91
C GLY A 14 -18.14 5.85 6.67
N MET A 15 -18.35 5.47 5.41
CA MET A 15 -19.51 4.69 4.95
C MET A 15 -19.36 3.19 5.28
N VAL A 16 -19.36 2.88 6.58
CA VAL A 16 -19.23 1.54 7.13
C VAL A 16 -20.23 1.35 8.26
N LYS A 17 -20.75 0.13 8.42
CA LYS A 17 -21.66 -0.18 9.54
C LYS A 17 -20.94 -0.21 10.89
N ASN A 18 -19.71 -0.72 10.90
CA ASN A 18 -18.93 -0.92 12.13
C ASN A 18 -17.64 -0.09 12.08
N PRO A 19 -17.64 1.21 12.43
CA PRO A 19 -16.41 1.97 12.56
C PRO A 19 -15.58 1.43 13.74
N ILE A 20 -14.26 1.31 13.55
CA ILE A 20 -13.36 0.72 14.54
C ILE A 20 -12.05 1.50 14.66
N ALA A 21 -11.37 1.35 15.80
CA ALA A 21 -10.00 1.78 16.00
C ALA A 21 -9.17 0.59 16.48
N MET A 22 -8.20 0.16 15.67
CA MET A 22 -7.38 -1.03 15.94
C MET A 22 -6.02 -0.63 16.50
N SER A 23 -5.55 -1.33 17.54
CA SER A 23 -4.14 -1.30 17.95
C SER A 23 -3.25 -1.99 16.92
N TYR A 24 -1.93 -1.87 17.10
CA TYR A 24 -0.98 -2.59 16.24
C TYR A 24 -1.13 -4.11 16.40
N GLU A 25 -1.36 -4.56 17.63
CA GLU A 25 -1.53 -5.95 18.02
C GLU A 25 -2.80 -6.56 17.40
N ASP A 26 -3.90 -5.79 17.35
CA ASP A 26 -5.17 -6.23 16.73
C ASP A 26 -5.00 -6.59 15.25
N LEU A 27 -4.04 -5.98 14.55
CA LEU A 27 -3.82 -6.23 13.12
C LEU A 27 -3.31 -7.64 12.85
N PHE A 28 -2.61 -8.26 13.81
CA PHE A 28 -2.13 -9.64 13.71
C PHE A 28 -3.27 -10.67 13.84
N GLY A 29 -4.46 -10.25 14.24
CA GLY A 29 -5.67 -11.08 14.22
C GLY A 29 -6.31 -11.23 12.84
N MET A 30 -5.78 -10.59 11.81
CA MET A 30 -6.22 -10.77 10.41
C MET A 30 -5.51 -11.96 9.76
N LYS A 31 -6.10 -12.52 8.69
CA LYS A 31 -5.44 -13.56 7.92
C LYS A 31 -4.18 -13.01 7.25
N MET A 32 -3.03 -13.36 7.83
CA MET A 32 -1.73 -12.94 7.32
C MET A 32 -1.35 -13.71 6.07
N VAL A 33 -0.86 -12.98 5.07
CA VAL A 33 -0.34 -13.51 3.82
C VAL A 33 1.04 -12.92 3.57
N SER A 34 1.84 -13.64 2.79
CA SER A 34 3.12 -13.14 2.31
C SER A 34 3.17 -13.16 0.80
N GLN A 35 3.81 -12.14 0.22
CA GLN A 35 4.17 -12.15 -1.19
C GLN A 35 5.53 -11.51 -1.40
N VAL A 36 6.20 -11.93 -2.44
CA VAL A 36 7.34 -11.21 -2.99
C VAL A 36 6.84 -10.30 -4.12
N SER A 37 7.14 -9.01 -4.05
CA SER A 37 6.78 -8.06 -5.12
C SER A 37 7.82 -6.94 -5.27
N ARG A 38 7.77 -6.28 -6.43
CA ARG A 38 8.61 -5.13 -6.76
C ARG A 38 7.84 -3.84 -6.52
N LEU A 39 8.41 -2.93 -5.74
CA LEU A 39 7.95 -1.55 -5.63
C LEU A 39 8.71 -0.72 -6.67
N LYS A 40 7.97 -0.10 -7.60
CA LYS A 40 8.50 0.76 -8.66
C LYS A 40 8.34 2.23 -8.29
N CYS A 41 9.43 2.97 -8.16
CA CYS A 41 9.34 4.42 -8.04
C CYS A 41 9.10 5.08 -9.41
N VAL A 42 8.41 6.21 -9.38
CA VAL A 42 8.24 7.10 -10.55
C VAL A 42 9.57 7.68 -11.02
N GLU A 43 10.56 7.77 -10.13
CA GLU A 43 11.94 8.22 -10.40
C GLU A 43 12.80 7.13 -11.07
N CYS A 44 12.18 6.25 -11.85
CA CYS A 44 12.83 5.22 -12.65
C CYS A 44 13.57 4.10 -11.90
N TRP A 45 13.64 4.09 -10.56
CA TRP A 45 14.20 2.96 -9.79
C TRP A 45 13.13 1.99 -9.26
N SER A 46 13.54 0.78 -8.87
CA SER A 46 12.67 -0.17 -8.15
C SER A 46 13.43 -1.02 -7.13
N ALA A 47 12.71 -1.62 -6.20
CA ALA A 47 13.27 -2.58 -5.25
C ALA A 47 12.32 -3.76 -5.03
N LYS A 48 12.89 -4.96 -4.93
CA LYS A 48 12.20 -6.20 -4.56
C LYS A 48 12.29 -6.42 -3.04
N ALA A 49 11.20 -6.86 -2.42
CA ALA A 49 11.19 -7.34 -1.04
C ALA A 49 10.12 -8.41 -0.83
N LYS A 50 10.26 -9.19 0.24
CA LYS A 50 9.19 -10.04 0.77
C LYS A 50 8.33 -9.21 1.73
N TRP A 51 7.05 -9.10 1.42
CA TRP A 51 6.09 -8.38 2.25
C TRP A 51 5.21 -9.39 3.00
N GLU A 52 4.85 -9.07 4.24
CA GLU A 52 3.87 -9.84 5.01
C GLU A 52 2.86 -8.89 5.64
N GLY A 53 1.58 -9.21 5.47
CA GLY A 53 0.47 -8.30 5.70
C GLY A 53 -0.86 -9.02 5.58
N PHE A 54 -1.92 -8.24 5.39
CA PHE A 54 -3.27 -8.75 5.17
C PHE A 54 -3.90 -8.10 3.93
N HIS A 55 -4.86 -8.78 3.31
CA HIS A 55 -5.64 -8.23 2.20
C HIS A 55 -6.68 -7.24 2.70
N PHE A 56 -7.03 -6.25 1.88
CA PHE A 56 -8.06 -5.27 2.25
C PHE A 56 -9.46 -5.91 2.50
N SER A 57 -9.70 -7.10 1.93
CA SER A 57 -10.92 -7.89 2.17
C SER A 57 -11.14 -8.19 3.66
N GLU A 58 -10.07 -8.42 4.43
CA GLU A 58 -10.16 -8.69 5.88
C GLU A 58 -10.79 -7.51 6.63
N LEU A 59 -10.54 -6.28 6.18
CA LEU A 59 -11.19 -5.08 6.72
C LEU A 59 -12.62 -4.96 6.21
N VAL A 60 -12.86 -5.18 4.92
CA VAL A 60 -14.21 -5.10 4.33
C VAL A 60 -15.20 -6.05 5.02
N GLU A 61 -14.78 -7.28 5.32
CA GLU A 61 -15.61 -8.27 6.02
C GLU A 61 -16.01 -7.81 7.43
N LYS A 62 -15.07 -7.21 8.18
CA LYS A 62 -15.32 -6.70 9.53
C LYS A 62 -16.20 -5.44 9.55
N LEU A 63 -15.96 -4.53 8.62
CA LEU A 63 -16.54 -3.18 8.62
C LEU A 63 -17.91 -3.11 7.96
N GLN A 64 -18.18 -4.03 7.01
CA GLN A 64 -19.36 -4.03 6.16
C GLN A 64 -19.65 -2.66 5.54
N PRO A 65 -18.82 -2.19 4.57
CA PRO A 65 -19.04 -0.92 3.88
C PRO A 65 -20.40 -0.85 3.18
N ASP A 66 -20.94 0.37 3.08
CA ASP A 66 -22.14 0.61 2.27
C ASP A 66 -21.92 0.23 0.81
N ALA A 67 -22.95 -0.28 0.15
CA ALA A 67 -22.87 -0.70 -1.27
C ALA A 67 -22.47 0.45 -2.22
N THR A 68 -22.74 1.69 -1.80
CA THR A 68 -22.40 2.93 -2.52
C THR A 68 -21.01 3.45 -2.21
N ALA A 69 -20.29 2.89 -1.22
CA ALA A 69 -18.91 3.24 -0.94
C ALA A 69 -17.99 2.70 -2.05
N LYS A 70 -17.53 3.59 -2.94
CA LYS A 70 -16.68 3.24 -4.09
C LYS A 70 -15.23 3.66 -3.93
N PHE A 71 -14.93 4.50 -2.95
CA PHE A 71 -13.59 5.04 -2.73
C PHE A 71 -13.14 4.85 -1.29
N VAL A 72 -11.83 4.75 -1.13
CA VAL A 72 -11.16 4.69 0.16
C VAL A 72 -10.13 5.80 0.21
N TYR A 73 -10.19 6.59 1.28
CA TYR A 73 -9.24 7.65 1.56
C TYR A 73 -8.36 7.22 2.73
N ILE A 74 -7.04 7.21 2.50
CA ILE A 74 -6.05 6.74 3.45
C ILE A 74 -5.17 7.93 3.84
N GLN A 75 -4.98 8.12 5.14
CA GLN A 75 -4.11 9.16 5.68
C GLN A 75 -3.01 8.53 6.52
N SER A 76 -1.91 9.25 6.58
CA SER A 76 -0.73 8.89 7.35
C SER A 76 -0.44 9.91 8.45
N ALA A 77 0.46 9.54 9.34
CA ALA A 77 0.93 10.41 10.41
C ALA A 77 1.73 11.64 9.93
N ASP A 78 2.35 11.59 8.74
CA ASP A 78 3.18 12.68 8.21
C ASP A 78 2.40 13.62 7.28
N SER A 79 1.07 13.65 7.41
CA SER A 79 0.14 14.44 6.59
C SER A 79 0.11 14.05 5.11
N TYR A 80 0.73 12.92 4.74
CA TYR A 80 0.56 12.31 3.43
C TYR A 80 -0.80 11.60 3.33
N TYR A 81 -1.41 11.62 2.14
CA TYR A 81 -2.74 11.06 1.91
C TYR A 81 -2.91 10.55 0.48
N GLU A 82 -3.72 9.49 0.36
CA GLU A 82 -4.02 8.83 -0.90
C GLU A 82 -5.49 8.43 -0.98
N SER A 83 -6.04 8.46 -2.19
CA SER A 83 -7.36 7.97 -2.52
C SER A 83 -7.28 6.84 -3.55
N PHE A 84 -8.01 5.77 -3.27
CA PHE A 84 -8.13 4.58 -4.11
C PHE A 84 -9.60 4.32 -4.41
N THR A 85 -9.89 3.63 -5.51
CA THR A 85 -11.17 2.92 -5.60
C THR A 85 -11.14 1.73 -4.65
N LEU A 86 -12.31 1.30 -4.19
CA LEU A 86 -12.45 0.08 -3.42
C LEU A 86 -11.94 -1.14 -4.22
N GLU A 87 -12.23 -1.17 -5.52
CA GLU A 87 -11.76 -2.22 -6.45
C GLU A 87 -10.23 -2.32 -6.51
N GLU A 88 -9.52 -1.19 -6.56
CA GLU A 88 -8.06 -1.17 -6.59
C GLU A 88 -7.46 -1.83 -5.35
N LEU A 89 -8.02 -1.57 -4.16
CA LEU A 89 -7.55 -2.14 -2.89
C LEU A 89 -7.92 -3.61 -2.72
N LEU A 90 -8.99 -4.08 -3.37
CA LEU A 90 -9.43 -5.47 -3.35
C LEU A 90 -8.67 -6.38 -4.32
N ARG A 91 -7.71 -5.84 -5.07
CA ARG A 91 -6.89 -6.66 -5.99
C ARG A 91 -6.02 -7.66 -5.19
N PRO A 92 -5.84 -8.91 -5.69
CA PRO A 92 -5.21 -9.99 -4.92
C PRO A 92 -3.77 -9.73 -4.46
N ARG A 93 -3.03 -8.83 -5.11
CA ARG A 93 -1.62 -8.53 -4.76
C ARG A 93 -1.42 -7.21 -4.03
N VAL A 94 -2.52 -6.59 -3.59
CA VAL A 94 -2.50 -5.40 -2.73
C VAL A 94 -2.56 -5.85 -1.27
N LEU A 95 -1.57 -5.40 -0.49
CA LEU A 95 -1.42 -5.75 0.92
C LEU A 95 -1.29 -4.51 1.78
N PHE A 96 -1.90 -4.59 2.96
CA PHE A 96 -1.58 -3.76 4.11
C PHE A 96 -0.54 -4.50 4.94
N VAL A 97 0.68 -3.96 4.97
CA VAL A 97 1.90 -4.67 5.33
C VAL A 97 2.37 -4.25 6.72
N LEU A 98 2.79 -5.26 7.50
CA LEU A 98 3.33 -5.12 8.86
C LEU A 98 4.80 -5.54 8.94
N ARG A 99 5.26 -6.41 8.02
CA ARG A 99 6.62 -6.96 8.00
C ARG A 99 7.24 -6.89 6.61
N MET A 100 8.54 -6.69 6.57
CA MET A 100 9.37 -6.71 5.37
C MET A 100 10.57 -7.63 5.63
N ASP A 101 10.82 -8.55 4.70
CA ASP A 101 11.92 -9.52 4.74
C ASP A 101 12.04 -10.28 6.07
N GLY A 102 10.88 -10.70 6.59
CA GLY A 102 10.77 -11.50 7.82
C GLY A 102 10.92 -10.70 9.11
N GLN A 103 11.08 -9.37 9.06
CA GLN A 103 11.16 -8.49 10.23
C GLN A 103 10.00 -7.50 10.27
N PRO A 104 9.60 -6.98 11.45
CA PRO A 104 8.72 -5.81 11.51
C PRO A 104 9.26 -4.68 10.62
N LEU A 105 8.37 -3.89 10.03
CA LEU A 105 8.79 -2.74 9.24
C LEU A 105 9.78 -1.87 10.02
N SER A 106 10.81 -1.37 9.37
CA SER A 106 11.61 -0.28 9.92
C SER A 106 10.83 1.04 9.83
N ARG A 107 11.29 2.07 10.54
CA ARG A 107 10.75 3.42 10.39
C ARG A 107 10.81 3.88 8.93
N ASP A 108 11.97 3.75 8.28
CA ASP A 108 12.15 4.15 6.87
C ASP A 108 11.21 3.43 5.90
N HIS A 109 10.73 2.24 6.27
CA HIS A 109 9.79 1.47 5.48
C HIS A 109 8.32 1.67 5.88
N GLY A 110 8.02 2.58 6.81
CA GLY A 110 6.66 3.00 7.11
C GLY A 110 6.01 2.31 8.30
N TYR A 111 6.80 1.80 9.24
CA TYR A 111 6.31 1.22 10.49
C TYR A 111 5.30 2.14 11.21
N PRO A 112 4.17 1.64 11.71
CA PRO A 112 3.84 0.23 11.88
C PRO A 112 3.07 -0.40 10.71
N LEU A 113 2.50 0.41 9.82
CA LEU A 113 1.58 -0.04 8.78
C LEU A 113 1.80 0.75 7.49
N ARG A 114 1.93 0.03 6.37
CA ARG A 114 2.01 0.62 5.03
C ARG A 114 1.12 -0.12 4.03
N LEU A 115 0.88 0.51 2.89
CA LEU A 115 0.30 -0.14 1.72
C LEU A 115 1.40 -0.61 0.76
N ILE A 116 1.20 -1.78 0.17
CA ILE A 116 1.91 -2.27 -1.02
C ILE A 116 0.88 -2.60 -2.11
N ALA A 117 0.89 -1.83 -3.19
CA ALA A 117 0.11 -2.02 -4.40
C ALA A 117 1.08 -2.11 -5.61
N PRO A 118 1.56 -3.31 -5.96
CA PRO A 118 2.69 -3.50 -6.89
C PRO A 118 2.46 -3.01 -8.33
N PHE A 119 1.20 -2.82 -8.73
CA PHE A 119 0.84 -2.30 -10.05
C PHE A 119 0.84 -0.76 -10.12
N LYS A 120 1.09 -0.09 -8.99
CA LYS A 120 1.11 1.37 -8.89
C LYS A 120 2.50 1.87 -8.48
N TYR A 121 2.84 3.08 -8.94
CA TYR A 121 4.08 3.76 -8.60
C TYR A 121 4.21 3.98 -7.08
N GLY A 122 5.45 4.13 -6.63
CA GLY A 122 5.83 4.18 -5.21
C GLY A 122 5.10 5.25 -4.42
N TYR A 123 4.72 6.37 -5.04
CA TYR A 123 3.97 7.41 -4.35
C TYR A 123 2.58 6.96 -3.89
N LYS A 124 1.92 6.04 -4.61
CA LYS A 124 0.65 5.45 -4.16
C LYS A 124 0.86 4.51 -2.96
N ASN A 125 2.06 4.01 -2.72
CA ASN A 125 2.34 3.02 -1.68
C ASN A 125 2.58 3.69 -0.31
N ILE A 126 1.52 4.33 0.22
CA ILE A 126 1.50 5.13 1.45
C ILE A 126 2.08 4.40 2.68
N LYS A 127 2.84 5.14 3.49
CA LYS A 127 3.50 4.70 4.72
C LYS A 127 2.82 5.30 5.95
N TYR A 128 3.13 4.79 7.15
CA TYR A 128 2.70 5.35 8.43
C TYR A 128 1.18 5.55 8.52
N ILE A 129 0.41 4.59 8.00
CA ILE A 129 -1.05 4.71 7.89
C ILE A 129 -1.65 4.88 9.29
N THR A 130 -2.54 5.85 9.45
CA THR A 130 -3.25 6.13 10.71
C THR A 130 -4.77 6.12 10.54
N SER A 131 -5.27 6.40 9.33
CA SER A 131 -6.70 6.48 9.07
C SER A 131 -7.08 5.91 7.70
N ILE A 132 -8.21 5.22 7.68
CA ILE A 132 -8.87 4.71 6.48
C ILE A 132 -10.34 5.15 6.52
N LYS A 133 -10.83 5.78 5.46
CA LYS A 133 -12.21 6.26 5.36
C LYS A 133 -12.87 5.78 4.08
N PHE A 134 -14.01 5.10 4.22
CA PHE A 134 -14.86 4.68 3.09
C PHE A 134 -15.77 5.83 2.65
N LEU A 135 -15.84 6.07 1.35
CA LEU A 135 -16.49 7.23 0.73
C LEU A 135 -17.20 6.84 -0.59
N ASP A 136 -18.20 7.63 -0.97
CA ASP A 136 -18.90 7.55 -2.26
C ASP A 136 -18.19 8.33 -3.38
N THR A 137 -17.32 9.27 -3.00
CA THR A 137 -16.65 10.21 -3.89
C THR A 137 -15.13 10.20 -3.69
N ARG A 138 -14.40 10.26 -4.80
CA ARG A 138 -12.93 10.29 -4.78
C ARG A 138 -12.42 11.56 -4.10
N LYS A 139 -11.40 11.43 -3.26
CA LYS A 139 -10.65 12.56 -2.70
C LYS A 139 -9.35 12.78 -3.49
N ARG A 140 -8.74 13.95 -3.27
CA ARG A 140 -7.43 14.27 -3.87
C ARG A 140 -6.35 13.33 -3.32
N ASN A 141 -5.30 13.09 -4.11
CA ASN A 141 -4.07 12.47 -3.65
C ASN A 141 -3.00 13.54 -3.44
N TYR A 142 -2.01 13.26 -2.59
CA TYR A 142 -0.96 14.21 -2.27
C TYR A 142 -0.15 14.63 -3.50
N TRP A 143 0.52 13.69 -4.18
CA TRP A 143 1.43 14.05 -5.28
C TRP A 143 0.73 14.57 -6.53
N SER A 144 -0.49 14.11 -6.84
CA SER A 144 -1.27 14.67 -7.94
C SER A 144 -1.81 16.08 -7.64
N ASN A 145 -1.83 16.48 -6.36
CA ASN A 145 -2.20 17.83 -5.94
C ASN A 145 -0.98 18.75 -5.85
N SER A 146 0.19 18.20 -5.50
CA SER A 146 1.40 18.97 -5.21
C SER A 146 2.45 18.91 -6.32
N GLY A 147 2.22 18.16 -7.40
CA GLY A 147 3.19 17.95 -8.47
C GLY A 147 2.57 17.36 -9.74
N PRO A 148 3.40 17.11 -10.78
CA PRO A 148 2.96 16.67 -12.10
C PRO A 148 2.67 15.16 -12.17
N TYR A 149 2.09 14.59 -11.11
CA TYR A 149 1.87 13.15 -10.97
C TYR A 149 0.41 12.78 -11.22
N SER A 150 0.16 11.62 -11.85
CA SER A 150 -1.19 11.18 -12.17
C SER A 150 -1.97 10.77 -10.90
N VAL A 151 -3.29 10.95 -10.93
CA VAL A 151 -4.20 10.55 -9.84
C VAL A 151 -4.20 9.04 -9.62
N ASP A 152 -4.18 8.29 -10.72
CA ASP A 152 -4.27 6.84 -10.74
C ASP A 152 -2.95 6.18 -10.33
N GLY A 153 -1.83 6.68 -10.83
CA GLY A 153 -0.49 6.18 -10.54
C GLY A 153 -0.20 4.75 -10.96
N THR A 154 -0.94 4.18 -11.93
CA THR A 154 -0.58 2.90 -12.55
C THR A 154 0.76 3.01 -13.26
N ILE A 155 1.61 2.01 -13.04
CA ILE A 155 2.92 1.90 -13.68
C ILE A 155 2.72 1.79 -15.19
N GLN A 156 3.43 2.61 -15.95
CA GLN A 156 3.35 2.62 -17.41
C GLN A 156 4.48 1.78 -18.02
N PRO A 157 4.32 1.33 -19.28
CA PRO A 157 5.44 0.76 -20.02
C PRO A 157 6.62 1.72 -20.06
N GLY A 158 7.84 1.19 -20.05
CA GLY A 158 9.05 2.02 -20.01
C GLY A 158 10.28 1.25 -19.56
N ILE A 159 11.20 1.95 -18.89
CA ILE A 159 12.45 1.38 -18.38
C ILE A 159 12.46 1.43 -16.85
N ASP A 160 12.89 0.33 -16.24
CA ASP A 160 13.12 0.20 -14.81
C ASP A 160 14.60 -0.01 -14.49
N HIS A 161 15.05 0.51 -13.35
CA HIS A 161 16.40 0.33 -12.81
C HIS A 161 16.32 -0.34 -11.43
N PRO A 162 16.31 -1.68 -11.36
CA PRO A 162 16.25 -2.41 -10.09
C PRO A 162 17.48 -2.18 -9.22
N LEU A 163 17.27 -1.72 -7.99
CA LEU A 163 18.33 -1.55 -7.00
C LEU A 163 18.92 -2.89 -6.57
N ASP A 164 18.10 -3.95 -6.54
CA ASP A 164 18.49 -5.33 -6.25
C ASP A 164 19.27 -6.00 -7.39
N PHE A 165 19.55 -5.29 -8.49
CA PHE A 165 20.26 -5.80 -9.66
C PHE A 165 21.25 -4.80 -10.25
N ASP A 166 22.00 -4.11 -9.38
CA ASP A 166 23.03 -3.11 -9.75
C ASP A 166 22.54 -2.04 -10.74
N LYS A 167 21.24 -1.72 -10.70
CA LYS A 167 20.58 -0.69 -11.53
C LYS A 167 20.64 -0.96 -13.04
N LYS A 168 20.81 -2.22 -13.47
CA LYS A 168 20.76 -2.59 -14.89
C LYS A 168 19.38 -2.22 -15.48
N PRO A 169 19.31 -1.45 -16.59
CA PRO A 169 18.04 -1.04 -17.17
C PRO A 169 17.23 -2.23 -17.71
N LEU A 170 15.92 -2.25 -17.48
CA LEU A 170 15.01 -3.30 -17.94
C LEU A 170 13.74 -2.71 -18.57
N PRO A 171 13.31 -3.17 -19.76
CA PRO A 171 12.00 -2.82 -20.29
C PRO A 171 10.88 -3.44 -19.45
N ILE A 172 9.83 -2.66 -19.20
CA ILE A 172 8.61 -3.09 -18.50
C ILE A 172 7.38 -2.79 -19.35
N ASN A 173 6.36 -3.62 -19.24
CA ASN A 173 5.10 -3.50 -20.00
C ASN A 173 4.02 -2.67 -19.28
N GLY A 174 4.35 -2.03 -18.16
CA GLY A 174 3.38 -1.39 -17.28
C GLY A 174 2.66 -2.39 -16.36
N GLY A 175 1.84 -1.86 -15.44
CA GLY A 175 1.23 -2.65 -14.39
C GLY A 175 2.25 -3.23 -13.40
N GLU A 176 1.92 -4.37 -12.78
CA GLU A 176 2.86 -5.03 -11.87
C GLU A 176 4.04 -5.63 -12.64
N VAL A 177 5.26 -5.36 -12.15
CA VAL A 177 6.49 -5.87 -12.74
C VAL A 177 6.79 -7.27 -12.19
N PHE A 178 6.50 -8.30 -13.00
CA PHE A 178 6.72 -9.71 -12.67
C PHE A 178 8.07 -10.28 -13.13
N HIS A 179 8.84 -9.54 -13.93
CA HIS A 179 10.14 -10.01 -14.40
C HIS A 179 11.16 -9.93 -13.25
N PHE A 180 11.23 -11.01 -12.47
CA PHE A 180 12.23 -11.24 -11.43
C PHE A 180 13.28 -12.20 -11.98
N PHE A 181 14.52 -11.75 -12.17
CA PHE A 181 15.63 -12.61 -12.65
C PHE A 181 16.31 -13.41 -11.53
N ASP A 182 15.67 -13.48 -10.37
CA ASP A 182 16.17 -14.13 -9.18
C ASP A 182 15.37 -15.41 -8.96
N LYS A 183 16.09 -16.53 -8.76
CA LYS A 183 15.54 -17.87 -8.56
C LYS A 183 14.84 -18.06 -7.21
N ARG A 184 14.86 -17.06 -6.31
CA ARG A 184 14.05 -17.09 -5.08
C ARG A 184 12.57 -17.27 -5.45
N PRO A 185 11.87 -18.24 -4.86
CA PRO A 185 10.49 -18.54 -5.20
C PRO A 185 9.63 -17.28 -5.16
N LEU A 186 8.78 -17.12 -6.17
CA LEU A 186 7.58 -16.32 -6.00
C LEU A 186 6.73 -17.11 -5.03
N ALA A 187 6.74 -16.69 -3.76
CA ALA A 187 5.88 -17.26 -2.73
C ALA A 187 4.42 -17.28 -3.21
#